data_AF-A0A1V1V8E3-F1
#
_entry.id   AF-A0A1V1V8E3-F1
#
_cell.length_a   1.000
_cell.length_b   1.000
_cell.length_c   1.000
_cell.angle_alpha   90.00
_cell.angle_beta   90.00
_cell.angle_gamma   90.00
#
_symmetry.space_group_name_H-M   'P 1'
#
loop_
_entity.id
_entity.type
_entity.pdbx_description
1 polymer ?
#
loop_
_entity_poly.entity_id
_entity_poly.type
_entity_poly.pdbx_seq_one_letter_code
_entity_poly.pdbx_strand_id
1 'polypeptide(L)'
;MKNFTRIYNHTASQRMLLMNLHTAEMYEPFEEYVELLINKGYSSNTIEQYAGHVNRFLDFLYELRTVSDELNVVFEPSKVFRLYLDYLTFGKSSDTKLIRQVAINIGKDNAISFRSIANGIEASLSIFMELRMFHKDDDSFLDAITHERNIGHRELSKMVRNSWLEATKRSLGSKSTREVKLFRKATRKNNRSSLKTLTKEKIKKSFPIDKSVVKVDLYWRPV
;
A
#
# COMPACT_ATOMS: atom_id res chain seq x y z
N MET A 1 14.76 1.53 -9.69
CA MET A 1 14.31 0.74 -10.84
C MET A 1 12.82 0.56 -10.70
N LYS A 2 12.06 1.00 -11.70
CA LYS A 2 10.62 0.68 -11.78
C LYS A 2 10.52 -0.66 -12.49
N ASN A 3 9.62 -1.52 -12.05
CA ASN A 3 9.39 -2.84 -12.66
C ASN A 3 8.16 -2.79 -13.55
N PHE A 4 7.21 -1.90 -13.25
CA PHE A 4 6.03 -1.66 -14.06
C PHE A 4 5.93 -0.22 -14.56
N THR A 5 5.30 -0.03 -15.72
CA THR A 5 4.90 1.28 -16.22
C THR A 5 3.40 1.33 -16.48
N ARG A 6 2.80 2.48 -16.19
CA ARG A 6 1.39 2.74 -16.49
C ARG A 6 1.27 3.36 -17.86
N ILE A 7 0.38 2.82 -18.68
CA ILE A 7 0.08 3.33 -20.02
C ILE A 7 -1.33 3.92 -19.99
N TYR A 8 -1.46 5.16 -20.43
CA TYR A 8 -2.75 5.84 -20.55
C TYR A 8 -3.23 5.72 -21.99
N ASN A 9 -4.44 5.19 -22.17
CA ASN A 9 -5.11 5.26 -23.47
C ASN A 9 -6.11 6.43 -23.42
N HIS A 10 -5.86 7.46 -24.23
CA HIS A 10 -6.68 8.69 -24.25
C HIS A 10 -7.98 8.54 -25.08
N THR A 11 -8.22 7.38 -25.68
CA THR A 11 -9.39 7.16 -26.53
C THR A 11 -10.60 6.71 -25.71
N ALA A 12 -11.49 7.68 -25.43
CA ALA A 12 -12.88 7.56 -24.94
C ALA A 12 -13.15 6.88 -23.57
N SER A 13 -12.25 6.07 -23.04
CA SER A 13 -12.33 5.50 -21.68
C SER A 13 -11.01 5.79 -20.98
N GLN A 14 -11.04 6.18 -19.70
CA GLN A 14 -9.84 6.37 -18.87
C GLN A 14 -9.16 5.01 -18.58
N ARG A 15 -8.76 4.30 -19.64
CA ARG A 15 -8.09 3.01 -19.53
C ARG A 15 -6.66 3.26 -19.09
N MET A 16 -6.37 2.81 -17.87
CA MET A 16 -5.01 2.73 -17.34
C MET A 16 -4.60 1.28 -17.39
N LEU A 17 -3.56 1.00 -18.17
CA LEU A 17 -2.97 -0.32 -18.28
C LEU A 17 -1.66 -0.37 -17.51
N LEU A 18 -1.26 -1.56 -17.08
CA LEU A 18 0.02 -1.78 -16.42
C LEU A 18 0.85 -2.79 -17.22
N MET A 19 2.06 -2.40 -17.61
CA MET A 19 2.97 -3.24 -18.37
C MET A 19 4.21 -3.56 -17.54
N ASN A 20 4.62 -4.83 -17.50
CA ASN A 20 5.89 -5.25 -16.94
C ASN A 20 7.03 -4.83 -17.88
N LEU A 21 8.04 -4.13 -17.35
CA LEU A 21 9.15 -3.62 -18.16
C LEU A 21 10.15 -4.70 -18.60
N HIS A 22 10.18 -5.84 -17.91
CA HIS A 22 11.09 -6.94 -18.22
C HIS A 22 10.51 -7.90 -19.26
N THR A 23 9.20 -8.19 -19.17
CA THR A 23 8.52 -9.13 -20.08
C THR A 23 7.73 -8.45 -21.20
N ALA A 24 7.49 -7.13 -21.10
CA ALA A 24 6.57 -6.38 -21.96
C ALA A 24 5.11 -6.89 -21.92
N GLU A 25 4.77 -7.75 -20.97
CA GLU A 25 3.42 -8.28 -20.82
C GLU A 25 2.52 -7.30 -20.05
N MET A 26 1.24 -7.31 -20.42
CA MET A 26 0.21 -6.51 -19.78
C MET A 26 -0.35 -7.26 -18.57
N TYR A 27 -0.51 -6.54 -17.47
CA TYR A 27 -1.09 -7.07 -16.25
C TYR A 27 -2.58 -6.74 -16.20
N GLU A 28 -3.37 -7.56 -16.89
CA GLU A 28 -4.84 -7.47 -17.01
C GLU A 28 -5.57 -7.25 -15.67
N PRO A 29 -5.20 -7.90 -14.55
CA PRO A 29 -5.87 -7.65 -13.27
C PRO A 29 -5.81 -6.21 -12.77
N PHE A 30 -4.81 -5.43 -13.21
CA PHE A 30 -4.76 -3.99 -12.93
C PHE A 30 -5.77 -3.21 -13.75
N GLU A 31 -6.01 -3.60 -15.01
CA GLU A 31 -7.05 -3.00 -15.86
C GLU A 31 -8.43 -3.27 -15.27
N GLU A 32 -8.73 -4.52 -14.88
CA GLU A 32 -9.99 -4.89 -14.20
C GLU A 32 -10.24 -4.04 -12.95
N TYR A 33 -9.18 -3.79 -12.17
CA TYR A 33 -9.26 -2.95 -10.99
C TYR A 33 -9.59 -1.49 -11.33
N VAL A 34 -9.00 -0.94 -12.38
CA VAL A 34 -9.28 0.42 -12.82
C VAL A 34 -10.71 0.54 -13.34
N GLU A 35 -11.18 -0.43 -14.13
CA GLU A 35 -12.56 -0.50 -14.59
C GLU A 35 -13.54 -0.62 -13.42
N LEU A 36 -13.23 -1.42 -12.39
CA LEU A 36 -14.01 -1.49 -11.16
C LEU A 36 -14.12 -0.12 -10.45
N LEU A 37 -13.03 0.65 -10.39
CA LEU A 37 -13.09 1.99 -9.78
C LEU A 37 -13.94 2.97 -10.60
N ILE A 38 -13.86 2.90 -11.93
CA ILE A 38 -14.71 3.68 -12.83
C ILE A 38 -16.18 3.31 -12.61
N ASN A 39 -16.49 2.02 -12.59
CA ASN A 39 -17.86 1.50 -12.41
C ASN A 39 -18.44 1.87 -11.03
N LYS A 40 -17.60 2.00 -10.00
CA LYS A 40 -17.99 2.51 -8.67
C LYS A 40 -18.21 4.02 -8.63
N GLY A 41 -17.96 4.74 -9.73
CA GLY A 41 -18.18 6.19 -9.83
C GLY A 41 -17.13 7.03 -9.11
N TYR A 42 -15.91 6.51 -8.89
CA TYR A 42 -14.83 7.30 -8.31
C TYR A 42 -14.39 8.42 -9.26
N SER A 43 -13.96 9.56 -8.69
CA SER A 43 -13.41 10.65 -9.50
C SER A 43 -12.06 10.27 -10.12
N SER A 44 -11.72 10.87 -11.27
CA SER A 44 -10.45 10.62 -12.00
C SER A 44 -9.23 10.73 -11.08
N ASN A 45 -9.17 11.78 -10.24
CA ASN A 45 -8.09 11.97 -9.28
C ASN A 45 -7.99 10.83 -8.26
N THR A 46 -9.13 10.31 -7.81
CA THR A 46 -9.16 9.17 -6.88
C THR A 46 -8.70 7.90 -7.56
N ILE A 47 -9.15 7.67 -8.81
CA ILE A 47 -8.72 6.53 -9.63
C ILE A 47 -7.20 6.58 -9.83
N GLU A 48 -6.64 7.71 -10.24
CA GLU A 48 -5.19 7.88 -10.42
C GLU A 48 -4.39 7.61 -9.14
N GLN A 49 -4.88 8.11 -8.00
CA GLN A 49 -4.24 7.89 -6.70
C GLN A 49 -4.28 6.41 -6.31
N TYR A 50 -5.46 5.77 -6.45
CA TYR A 50 -5.68 4.38 -6.06
C TYR A 50 -4.91 3.41 -6.97
N ALA A 51 -4.97 3.61 -8.28
CA ALA A 51 -4.16 2.90 -9.26
C ALA A 51 -2.66 3.11 -9.00
N GLY A 52 -2.25 4.33 -8.64
CA GLY A 52 -0.87 4.63 -8.26
C GLY A 52 -0.41 3.97 -6.96
N HIS A 53 -1.32 3.67 -6.03
CA HIS A 53 -1.01 2.89 -4.82
C HIS A 53 -0.84 1.40 -5.14
N VAL A 54 -1.74 0.82 -5.92
CA VAL A 54 -1.65 -0.58 -6.37
C VAL A 54 -0.39 -0.81 -7.19
N ASN A 55 -0.09 0.05 -8.16
CA ASN A 55 1.13 -0.06 -8.97
C ASN A 55 2.40 -0.11 -8.10
N ARG A 56 2.54 0.83 -7.16
CA ARG A 56 3.69 0.85 -6.23
C ARG A 56 3.78 -0.38 -5.34
N PHE A 57 2.65 -1.00 -5.02
CA PHE A 57 2.63 -2.25 -4.28
C PHE A 57 3.09 -3.42 -5.15
N LEU A 58 2.68 -3.48 -6.41
CA LEU A 58 3.13 -4.49 -7.37
C LEU A 58 4.64 -4.37 -7.66
N ASP A 59 5.15 -3.15 -7.87
CA ASP A 59 6.60 -2.88 -7.97
C ASP A 59 7.35 -3.44 -6.75
N PHE A 60 6.81 -3.20 -5.54
CA PHE A 60 7.38 -3.73 -4.30
C PHE A 60 7.35 -5.25 -4.23
N LEU A 61 6.25 -5.91 -4.64
CA LEU A 61 6.15 -7.36 -4.59
C LEU A 61 7.15 -8.03 -5.53
N TYR A 62 7.27 -7.52 -6.75
CA TYR A 62 8.23 -8.02 -7.72
C TYR A 62 9.66 -7.90 -7.17
N GLU A 63 10.03 -6.71 -6.70
CA GLU A 63 11.37 -6.48 -6.15
C GLU A 63 11.64 -7.31 -4.88
N LEU A 64 10.64 -7.42 -4.00
CA LEU A 64 10.75 -8.23 -2.78
C LEU A 64 11.08 -9.68 -3.12
N ARG A 65 10.48 -10.22 -4.20
CA ARG A 65 10.74 -11.57 -4.67
C ARG A 65 12.16 -11.70 -5.21
N THR A 66 12.57 -10.82 -6.12
CA THR A 66 13.91 -10.81 -6.73
C THR A 66 15.00 -10.73 -5.66
N VAL A 67 14.91 -9.73 -4.77
CA VAL A 67 15.88 -9.54 -3.69
C VAL A 67 15.86 -10.69 -2.67
N SER A 68 14.70 -11.29 -2.39
CA SER A 68 14.62 -12.44 -1.49
C SER A 68 15.39 -13.65 -2.03
N ASP A 69 15.32 -13.88 -3.35
CA ASP A 69 16.03 -14.96 -4.01
C ASP A 69 17.53 -14.66 -4.06
N GLU A 70 17.94 -13.43 -4.41
CA GLU A 70 19.35 -12.98 -4.40
C GLU A 70 20.02 -13.10 -3.02
N LEU A 71 19.31 -12.72 -1.97
CA LEU A 71 19.81 -12.77 -0.60
C LEU A 71 19.62 -14.15 0.06
N ASN A 72 18.98 -15.10 -0.64
CA ASN A 72 18.58 -16.41 -0.12
C ASN A 72 17.81 -16.31 1.22
N VAL A 73 16.88 -15.33 1.31
CA VAL A 73 16.06 -15.07 2.50
C VAL A 73 14.64 -15.55 2.25
N VAL A 74 14.24 -16.59 2.96
CA VAL A 74 12.84 -17.04 2.95
C VAL A 74 12.02 -16.14 3.87
N PHE A 75 10.93 -15.57 3.34
CA PHE A 75 9.93 -14.88 4.14
C PHE A 75 8.58 -15.58 4.08
N GLU A 76 7.83 -15.53 5.17
CA GLU A 76 6.47 -16.06 5.15
C GLU A 76 5.55 -15.12 4.37
N PRO A 77 4.74 -15.65 3.43
CA PRO A 77 3.81 -14.84 2.65
C PRO A 77 2.83 -14.05 3.52
N SER A 78 2.40 -14.59 4.67
CA SER A 78 1.55 -13.89 5.65
C SER A 78 2.14 -12.58 6.18
N LYS A 79 3.46 -12.36 6.03
CA LYS A 79 4.19 -11.18 6.51
C LYS A 79 4.33 -10.09 5.45
N VAL A 80 3.84 -10.28 4.21
CA VAL A 80 4.00 -9.32 3.11
C VAL A 80 3.47 -7.92 3.45
N PHE A 81 2.28 -7.77 4.02
CA PHE A 81 1.77 -6.44 4.40
C PHE A 81 2.57 -5.79 5.52
N ARG A 82 3.19 -6.58 6.40
CA ARG A 82 4.11 -6.07 7.42
C ARG A 82 5.41 -5.57 6.78
N LEU A 83 5.97 -6.35 5.87
CA LEU A 83 7.15 -6.00 5.09
C LEU A 83 6.90 -4.74 4.24
N TYR A 84 5.73 -4.65 3.62
CA TYR A 84 5.33 -3.47 2.86
C TYR A 84 5.12 -2.26 3.77
N LEU A 85 4.53 -2.44 4.96
CA LEU A 85 4.43 -1.36 5.95
C LEU A 85 5.82 -0.83 6.33
N ASP A 86 6.78 -1.73 6.61
CA ASP A 86 8.14 -1.35 6.95
C ASP A 86 8.84 -0.63 5.78
N TYR A 87 8.62 -1.07 4.53
CA TYR A 87 9.07 -0.39 3.32
C TYR A 87 8.48 1.02 3.18
N LEU A 88 7.17 1.18 3.44
CA LEU A 88 6.49 2.47 3.34
C LEU A 88 7.00 3.45 4.41
N THR A 89 7.20 2.98 5.65
CA THR A 89 7.55 3.83 6.79
C THR A 89 9.04 4.12 6.90
N PHE A 90 9.90 3.15 6.62
CA PHE A 90 11.34 3.25 6.85
C PHE A 90 12.16 3.28 5.56
N GLY A 91 11.69 2.62 4.49
CA GLY A 91 12.40 2.58 3.21
C GLY A 91 13.87 2.17 3.38
N LYS A 92 14.80 3.01 2.88
CA LYS A 92 16.25 2.81 2.98
C LYS A 92 16.78 2.79 4.42
N SER A 93 16.03 3.33 5.39
CA SER A 93 16.38 3.30 6.82
C SER A 93 15.83 2.08 7.56
N SER A 94 15.28 1.09 6.86
CA SER A 94 14.78 -0.13 7.50
C SER A 94 15.89 -0.96 8.14
N ASP A 95 15.64 -1.50 9.33
CA ASP A 95 16.53 -2.43 10.03
C ASP A 95 16.62 -3.79 9.32
N THR A 96 15.62 -4.12 8.50
CA THR A 96 15.60 -5.38 7.74
C THR A 96 16.42 -5.24 6.47
N LYS A 97 17.51 -6.02 6.33
CA LYS A 97 18.37 -6.02 5.14
C LYS A 97 17.58 -6.19 3.84
N LEU A 98 16.61 -7.11 3.83
CA LEU A 98 15.70 -7.36 2.71
C LEU A 98 14.96 -6.08 2.28
N ILE A 99 14.27 -5.41 3.21
CA ILE A 99 13.50 -4.19 2.93
C ILE A 99 14.39 -3.03 2.53
N ARG A 100 15.55 -2.91 3.17
CA ARG A 100 16.54 -1.89 2.82
C ARG A 100 16.99 -2.03 1.38
N GLN A 101 17.32 -3.26 0.95
CA GLN A 101 17.76 -3.52 -0.42
C GLN A 101 16.63 -3.27 -1.43
N VAL A 102 15.41 -3.74 -1.15
CA VAL A 102 14.22 -3.43 -1.97
C VAL A 102 14.00 -1.91 -2.11
N ALA A 103 14.16 -1.16 -1.01
CA ALA A 103 14.02 0.29 -1.02
C ALA A 103 15.13 1.00 -1.79
N ILE A 104 16.36 0.49 -1.74
CA ILE A 104 17.47 0.99 -2.56
C ILE A 104 17.18 0.75 -4.03
N ASN A 105 16.82 -0.48 -4.40
CA ASN A 105 16.58 -0.86 -5.79
C ASN A 105 15.44 -0.06 -6.40
N ILE A 106 14.31 0.11 -5.70
CA ILE A 106 13.17 0.90 -6.21
C ILE A 106 13.45 2.42 -6.19
N GLY A 107 14.38 2.90 -5.35
CA GLY A 107 14.62 4.33 -5.16
C GLY A 107 13.63 4.98 -4.18
N LYS A 108 13.28 4.26 -3.10
CA LYS A 108 12.34 4.73 -2.08
C LYS A 108 13.04 5.60 -1.04
N ASP A 109 12.90 6.91 -1.19
CA ASP A 109 13.62 7.88 -0.33
C ASP A 109 12.76 8.46 0.80
N ASN A 110 11.46 8.62 0.57
CA ASN A 110 10.59 9.36 1.49
C ASN A 110 9.77 8.46 2.39
N ALA A 111 9.80 8.68 3.71
CA ALA A 111 8.89 8.02 4.64
C ALA A 111 7.43 8.44 4.39
N ILE A 112 6.49 7.49 4.42
CA ILE A 112 5.06 7.77 4.25
C ILE A 112 4.37 7.79 5.61
N SER A 113 3.53 8.81 5.83
CA SER A 113 2.80 8.96 7.10
C SER A 113 1.79 7.83 7.33
N PHE A 114 1.60 7.41 8.58
CA PHE A 114 0.59 6.40 8.93
C PHE A 114 -0.85 6.82 8.54
N ARG A 115 -1.12 8.13 8.43
CA ARG A 115 -2.42 8.64 7.97
C ARG A 115 -2.64 8.34 6.48
N SER A 116 -1.63 8.61 5.64
CA SER A 116 -1.69 8.30 4.20
C SER A 116 -1.81 6.80 3.97
N ILE A 117 -1.13 5.99 4.80
CA ILE A 117 -1.22 4.54 4.75
C ILE A 117 -2.64 4.07 5.07
N ALA A 118 -3.20 4.49 6.21
CA ALA A 118 -4.50 4.02 6.68
C ALA A 118 -5.69 4.49 5.82
N ASN A 119 -5.57 5.64 5.14
CA ASN A 119 -6.70 6.24 4.43
C ASN A 119 -6.66 6.01 2.92
N GLY A 120 -5.47 6.08 2.28
CA GLY A 120 -5.35 5.96 0.82
C GLY A 120 -4.81 4.60 0.37
N ILE A 121 -3.69 4.19 0.96
CA ILE A 121 -3.01 2.94 0.58
C ILE A 121 -3.85 1.73 1.02
N GLU A 122 -4.37 1.73 2.25
CA GLU A 122 -5.17 0.63 2.76
C GLU A 122 -6.45 0.43 1.94
N ALA A 123 -7.20 1.51 1.66
CA ALA A 123 -8.44 1.44 0.91
C ALA A 123 -8.21 0.92 -0.53
N SER A 124 -7.23 1.46 -1.24
CA SER A 124 -6.89 1.03 -2.60
C SER A 124 -6.46 -0.45 -2.66
N LEU A 125 -5.59 -0.87 -1.74
CA LEU A 125 -5.16 -2.27 -1.69
C LEU A 125 -6.29 -3.20 -1.27
N SER A 126 -7.15 -2.82 -0.33
CA SER A 126 -8.29 -3.65 0.07
C SER A 126 -9.23 -3.92 -1.11
N ILE A 127 -9.58 -2.88 -1.90
CA ILE A 127 -10.44 -3.05 -3.08
C ILE A 127 -9.76 -3.96 -4.12
N PHE A 128 -8.46 -3.78 -4.35
CA PHE A 128 -7.69 -4.63 -5.27
C PHE A 128 -7.65 -6.09 -4.80
N MET A 129 -7.43 -6.34 -3.50
CA MET A 129 -7.44 -7.70 -2.94
C MET A 129 -8.81 -8.33 -3.02
N GLU A 130 -9.88 -7.58 -2.72
CA GLU A 130 -11.25 -8.07 -2.82
C GLU A 130 -11.54 -8.56 -4.24
N LEU A 131 -11.22 -7.76 -5.26
CA LEU A 131 -11.37 -8.16 -6.67
C LEU A 131 -10.68 -9.50 -6.95
N ARG A 132 -9.42 -9.66 -6.52
CA ARG A 132 -8.64 -10.91 -6.71
C ARG A 132 -9.08 -12.08 -5.83
N MET A 133 -9.85 -11.84 -4.77
CA MET A 133 -10.40 -12.91 -3.93
C MET A 133 -11.74 -13.44 -4.42
N PHE A 134 -12.51 -12.62 -5.16
CA PHE A 134 -13.82 -13.00 -5.69
C PHE A 134 -13.74 -13.59 -7.11
N HIS A 135 -12.71 -13.29 -7.90
CA HIS A 135 -12.39 -14.04 -9.13
C HIS A 135 -11.65 -15.34 -8.78
N LYS A 136 -12.42 -16.39 -8.47
CA LYS A 136 -11.93 -17.71 -8.07
C LYS A 136 -11.27 -18.53 -9.18
N ASP A 137 -11.47 -18.15 -10.43
CA ASP A 137 -11.08 -18.96 -11.60
C ASP A 137 -9.85 -18.42 -12.34
N ASP A 138 -9.26 -17.32 -11.88
CA ASP A 138 -8.20 -16.62 -12.59
C ASP A 138 -6.89 -16.59 -11.79
N ASP A 139 -6.09 -17.65 -11.99
CA ASP A 139 -4.71 -17.80 -11.52
C ASP A 139 -3.71 -17.01 -12.39
N SER A 140 -4.14 -16.16 -13.33
CA SER A 140 -3.27 -15.39 -14.23
C SER A 140 -2.18 -14.56 -13.54
N PHE A 141 -2.48 -13.95 -12.38
CA PHE A 141 -1.48 -13.24 -11.59
C PHE A 141 -0.44 -14.19 -10.99
N LEU A 142 -0.87 -15.38 -10.56
CA LEU A 142 0.03 -16.41 -10.06
C LEU A 142 0.94 -16.88 -11.19
N ASP A 143 0.37 -17.20 -12.35
CA ASP A 143 1.09 -17.63 -13.54
C ASP A 143 2.10 -16.57 -14.01
N ALA A 144 1.71 -15.29 -14.08
CA ALA A 144 2.58 -14.19 -14.50
C ALA A 144 3.76 -13.94 -13.55
N ILE A 145 3.67 -14.34 -12.28
CA ILE A 145 4.79 -14.25 -11.32
C ILE A 145 5.65 -15.53 -11.33
N THR A 146 5.14 -16.64 -11.86
CA THR A 146 5.82 -17.95 -11.84
C THR A 146 6.45 -18.38 -13.16
N HIS A 147 6.15 -17.70 -14.29
CA HIS A 147 6.55 -18.10 -15.65
C HIS A 147 8.08 -18.14 -15.93
N GLU A 148 8.95 -17.75 -15.00
CA GLU A 148 10.41 -17.81 -15.19
C GLU A 148 11.08 -19.13 -14.81
N ARG A 149 10.36 -20.15 -14.32
CA ARG A 149 10.99 -21.42 -13.92
C ARG A 149 10.17 -22.63 -14.36
N ASN A 150 10.85 -23.60 -15.01
CA ASN A 150 10.35 -24.96 -15.24
C ASN A 150 10.14 -25.67 -13.89
N ILE A 151 9.05 -25.35 -13.19
CA ILE A 151 8.70 -25.87 -11.88
C ILE A 151 7.68 -27.00 -12.08
N GLY A 152 7.90 -28.16 -11.47
CA GLY A 152 6.98 -29.29 -11.60
C GLY A 152 5.62 -29.02 -10.94
N HIS A 153 4.53 -29.62 -11.45
CA HIS A 153 3.16 -29.45 -10.93
C HIS A 153 3.00 -29.61 -9.41
N ARG A 154 3.79 -30.49 -8.78
CA ARG A 154 3.78 -30.70 -7.32
C ARG A 154 4.40 -29.53 -6.56
N GLU A 155 5.45 -28.93 -7.09
CA GLU A 155 6.07 -27.71 -6.55
C GLU A 155 5.18 -26.49 -6.82
N LEU A 156 4.58 -26.39 -8.00
CA LEU A 156 3.55 -25.40 -8.33
C LEU A 156 2.40 -25.45 -7.33
N SER A 157 1.82 -26.62 -7.08
CA SER A 157 0.73 -26.78 -6.09
C SER A 157 1.16 -26.37 -4.67
N LYS A 158 2.43 -26.58 -4.32
CA LYS A 158 2.99 -26.18 -3.03
C LYS A 158 3.25 -24.67 -2.97
N MET A 159 3.69 -24.08 -4.08
CA MET A 159 3.87 -22.63 -4.25
C MET A 159 2.54 -21.89 -4.24
N VAL A 160 1.51 -22.42 -4.91
CA VAL A 160 0.14 -21.87 -4.91
C VAL A 160 -0.45 -21.96 -3.51
N ARG A 161 -0.36 -23.10 -2.82
CA ARG A 161 -0.81 -23.21 -1.41
C ARG A 161 -0.03 -22.32 -0.44
N ASN A 162 1.20 -21.98 -0.77
CA ASN A 162 2.05 -21.06 -0.03
C ASN A 162 2.10 -19.68 -0.69
N SER A 163 1.22 -19.40 -1.64
CA SER A 163 1.20 -18.10 -2.30
C SER A 163 0.78 -17.06 -1.27
N TRP A 164 1.32 -15.87 -1.40
CA TRP A 164 0.86 -14.74 -0.61
C TRP A 164 -0.65 -14.50 -0.76
N LEU A 165 -1.21 -14.73 -1.95
CA LEU A 165 -2.65 -14.62 -2.18
C LEU A 165 -3.43 -15.66 -1.38
N GLU A 166 -2.99 -16.92 -1.37
CA GLU A 166 -3.60 -17.99 -0.58
C GLU A 166 -3.40 -17.84 0.93
N ALA A 167 -2.23 -17.35 1.37
CA ALA A 167 -1.98 -17.02 2.77
C ALA A 167 -2.89 -15.86 3.24
N THR A 168 -3.12 -14.88 2.37
CA THR A 168 -4.03 -13.76 2.62
C THR A 168 -5.47 -14.26 2.69
N LYS A 169 -5.92 -15.13 1.77
CA LYS A 169 -7.23 -15.81 1.83
C LYS A 169 -7.44 -16.54 3.15
N ARG A 170 -6.45 -17.31 3.64
CA ARG A 170 -6.54 -17.99 4.95
C ARG A 170 -6.61 -17.04 6.14
N SER A 171 -5.95 -15.87 6.07
CA SER A 171 -6.00 -14.86 7.14
C SER A 171 -7.32 -14.07 7.18
N LEU A 172 -8.05 -14.08 6.06
CA LEU A 172 -9.33 -13.39 5.86
C LEU A 172 -10.54 -14.33 6.02
N GLY A 173 -10.32 -15.65 5.97
CA GLY A 173 -11.36 -16.66 6.11
C GLY A 173 -11.84 -16.84 7.55
N SER A 174 -13.15 -16.67 7.75
CA SER A 174 -13.94 -17.21 8.87
C SER A 174 -13.63 -16.65 10.28
N LYS A 175 -14.15 -15.44 10.58
CA LYS A 175 -15.08 -15.16 11.70
C LYS A 175 -15.23 -13.63 11.94
N SER A 176 -16.48 -13.20 11.90
CA SER A 176 -17.02 -11.85 12.17
C SER A 176 -16.90 -10.80 11.06
N THR A 177 -18.00 -10.08 10.87
CA THR A 177 -18.31 -8.97 9.96
C THR A 177 -17.47 -7.70 10.20
N ARG A 178 -16.24 -7.84 10.70
CA ARG A 178 -15.31 -6.72 10.86
C ARG A 178 -14.43 -6.63 9.63
N GLU A 179 -14.56 -5.53 8.90
CA GLU A 179 -13.69 -5.11 7.80
C GLU A 179 -12.22 -5.39 8.16
N VAL A 180 -11.58 -6.31 7.43
CA VAL A 180 -10.24 -6.77 7.80
C VAL A 180 -9.22 -5.72 7.37
N LYS A 181 -8.60 -5.09 8.38
CA LYS A 181 -7.57 -4.08 8.17
C LYS A 181 -6.23 -4.68 7.75
N LEU A 182 -5.73 -4.32 6.57
CA LEU A 182 -4.43 -4.73 6.04
C LEU A 182 -3.28 -4.15 6.88
N PHE A 183 -3.44 -2.92 7.40
CA PHE A 183 -2.40 -2.23 8.17
C PHE A 183 -2.84 -1.89 9.60
N ARG A 184 -3.17 -2.91 10.39
CA ARG A 184 -3.60 -2.75 11.80
C ARG A 184 -2.73 -1.79 12.63
N LYS A 185 -1.41 -1.84 12.45
CA LYS A 185 -0.47 -0.92 13.14
C LYS A 185 -0.64 0.54 12.69
N ALA A 186 -0.83 0.78 11.40
CA ALA A 186 -1.05 2.12 10.85
C ALA A 186 -2.37 2.70 11.37
N THR A 187 -3.46 1.92 11.32
CA THR A 187 -4.77 2.34 11.85
C THR A 187 -4.68 2.72 13.33
N ARG A 188 -4.03 1.89 14.16
CA ARG A 188 -3.87 2.16 15.60
C ARG A 188 -3.10 3.47 15.86
N LYS A 189 -2.01 3.70 15.10
CA LYS A 189 -1.23 4.93 15.22
C LYS A 189 -2.01 6.16 14.75
N ASN A 190 -2.75 6.04 13.64
CA ASN A 190 -3.61 7.12 13.13
C ASN A 190 -4.67 7.53 14.16
N ASN A 191 -5.34 6.56 14.78
CA ASN A 191 -6.33 6.81 15.82
C ASN A 191 -5.71 7.49 17.06
N ARG A 192 -4.48 7.11 17.43
CA ARG A 192 -3.78 7.77 18.54
C ARG A 192 -3.39 9.21 18.20
N SER A 193 -2.99 9.49 16.97
CA SER A 193 -2.71 10.86 16.53
C SER A 193 -3.98 11.72 16.45
N SER A 194 -5.08 11.19 15.93
CA SER A 194 -6.35 11.92 15.82
C SER A 194 -6.95 12.22 17.20
N LEU A 195 -6.85 11.30 18.15
CA LEU A 195 -7.24 11.55 19.55
C LEU A 195 -6.40 12.66 20.19
N LYS A 196 -5.08 12.70 19.93
CA LYS A 196 -4.21 13.77 20.45
C LYS A 196 -4.57 15.14 19.87
N THR A 197 -4.90 15.25 18.59
CA THR A 197 -5.36 16.52 17.98
C THR A 197 -6.72 16.95 18.54
N LEU A 198 -7.68 16.03 18.66
CA LEU A 198 -8.99 16.33 19.27
C LEU A 198 -8.85 16.77 20.72
N THR A 199 -7.94 16.15 21.47
CA THR A 199 -7.67 16.52 22.87
C THR A 199 -7.02 17.91 22.95
N LYS A 200 -6.07 18.23 22.08
CA LYS A 200 -5.46 19.56 22.00
C LYS A 200 -6.46 20.65 21.60
N GLU A 201 -7.33 20.39 20.64
CA GLU A 201 -8.39 21.32 20.24
C GLU A 201 -9.41 21.54 21.35
N LYS A 202 -9.81 20.47 22.06
CA LYS A 202 -10.67 20.58 23.24
C LYS A 202 -9.99 21.36 24.36
N ILE A 203 -8.72 21.10 24.67
CA ILE A 203 -7.95 21.86 25.66
C ILE A 203 -7.88 23.34 25.28
N LYS A 204 -7.59 23.67 24.01
CA LYS A 204 -7.55 25.07 23.54
C LYS A 204 -8.92 25.76 23.58
N LYS A 205 -10.01 25.03 23.31
CA LYS A 205 -11.38 25.56 23.44
C LYS A 205 -11.80 25.74 24.91
N SER A 206 -11.32 24.87 25.80
CA SER A 206 -11.64 24.90 27.22
C SER A 206 -10.80 25.90 28.02
N PHE A 207 -9.60 26.27 27.53
CA PHE A 207 -8.72 27.26 28.17
C PHE A 207 -8.23 28.30 27.15
N PRO A 208 -8.95 29.40 26.92
CA PRO A 208 -8.58 30.44 25.97
C PRO A 208 -7.54 31.41 26.58
N ILE A 209 -6.41 30.89 27.06
CA ILE A 209 -5.37 31.71 27.69
C ILE A 209 -4.75 32.68 26.66
N ASP A 210 -4.63 32.26 25.40
CA ASP A 210 -4.04 33.06 24.31
C ASP A 210 -4.87 34.29 23.90
N LYS A 211 -6.13 34.43 24.35
CA LYS A 211 -6.95 35.64 24.12
C LYS A 211 -6.91 36.64 25.27
N SER A 212 -6.32 36.27 26.42
CA SER A 212 -6.36 37.05 27.66
C SER A 212 -5.10 37.86 27.94
N VAL A 213 -4.07 37.77 27.09
CA VAL A 213 -2.89 38.63 27.21
C VAL A 213 -3.20 39.97 26.54
N VAL A 214 -3.82 40.87 27.32
CA VAL A 214 -3.83 42.30 27.02
C VAL A 214 -2.38 42.77 26.98
N LYS A 215 -1.91 43.24 25.82
CA LYS A 215 -0.69 44.05 25.73
C LYS A 215 -0.91 45.28 26.60
N VAL A 216 -0.31 45.29 27.79
CA VAL A 216 -0.18 46.52 28.59
C VAL A 216 1.03 47.25 28.03
N ASP A 217 0.78 48.18 27.10
CA ASP A 217 1.79 49.16 26.70
C ASP A 217 2.03 50.12 27.88
N LEU A 218 3.06 49.81 28.65
CA LEU A 218 3.58 50.68 29.71
C LEU A 218 4.26 51.89 29.06
N TYR A 219 3.53 53.01 28.95
CA TYR A 219 4.13 54.33 28.78
C TYR A 219 4.87 54.72 30.06
N TRP A 220 6.20 54.63 30.04
CA TRP A 220 7.08 55.29 31.00
C TRP A 220 7.69 56.53 30.32
N ARG A 221 7.29 57.73 30.78
CA ARG A 221 8.03 58.98 30.53
C ARG A 221 8.80 59.33 31.81
N PRO A 222 10.12 59.56 31.77
CA PRO A 222 10.79 60.32 32.80
C PRO A 222 10.75 61.83 32.47
N VAL A 223 10.71 62.59 33.56
CA VAL A 223 10.78 64.06 33.66
C VAL A 223 12.17 64.56 33.28
#